data_AF-A0A811MU96-F1
#
_entry.id   AF-A0A811MU96-F1
#
_cell.length_a   1.000
_cell.length_b   1.000
_cell.length_c   1.000
_cell.angle_alpha   90.00
_cell.angle_beta   90.00
_cell.angle_gamma   90.00
#
_symmetry.space_group_name_H-M   'P 1'
#
loop_
_entity.id
_entity.type
_entity.pdbx_description
1 polymer ?
#
loop_
_entity_poly.entity_id
_entity_poly.type
_entity_poly.pdbx_seq_one_letter_code
_entity_poly.pdbx_strand_id
1 'polypeptide(L)'
;MSLSWWWARSIGAVRERKDDELAAVPQHSFQSVALVVGSTGIVGTSLIDILSLPETPGGSWKVYALSRRPPPPWSLPSSSSLTHIHVHLTDSAAVADALAPLTDITHVFYVAWSPRATEAENREANSAMLRNVLSVVVPNCPGLAHVSLQTGTKHYLGWDPSSSSARCPPRTHPTPRTCHAGTAPTSTTTKRTSSSPRSPGAAAPLEWTGYDGEEKQFKVSEAMAGKEAVWAEIVRENQLVETHLHDVADWWLMDVVVYGYGNNWKLLDSMNKSKEHGFLGFRDTLKSYNTWIDKMKAYKIVP
;
A
#
# COMPACT_ATOMS: atom_id res chain seq x y z
N MET A 1 16.29 -17.41 22.64
CA MET A 1 15.77 -16.08 22.23
C MET A 1 15.20 -16.24 20.85
N SER A 2 13.88 -16.25 20.71
CA SER A 2 13.19 -16.47 19.42
C SER A 2 13.38 -15.24 18.53
N LEU A 3 13.98 -15.43 17.34
CA LEU A 3 14.04 -14.37 16.32
C LEU A 3 12.62 -14.04 15.89
N SER A 4 12.29 -12.74 15.84
CA SER A 4 10.95 -12.28 15.49
C SER A 4 10.57 -12.67 14.06
N TRP A 5 9.40 -13.29 13.87
CA TRP A 5 8.88 -13.78 12.57
C TRP A 5 8.92 -12.74 11.43
N TRP A 6 8.82 -11.44 11.75
CA TRP A 6 8.88 -10.31 10.82
C TRP A 6 10.17 -10.21 9.99
N TRP A 7 11.24 -10.93 10.39
CA TRP A 7 12.56 -10.86 9.77
C TRP A 7 12.71 -11.85 8.59
N ALA A 8 11.95 -12.94 8.56
CA ALA A 8 12.42 -14.13 7.84
C ALA A 8 12.44 -14.01 6.32
N ARG A 9 11.41 -13.54 5.61
CA ARG A 9 11.40 -13.71 4.14
C ARG A 9 10.56 -12.66 3.40
N SER A 10 11.21 -11.57 2.97
CA SER A 10 10.63 -10.63 1.99
C SER A 10 10.95 -11.04 0.54
N ILE A 11 11.88 -11.99 0.31
CA ILE A 11 12.39 -12.31 -1.05
C ILE A 11 12.56 -13.83 -1.31
N GLY A 12 12.70 -14.68 -0.29
CA GLY A 12 13.04 -16.10 -0.48
C GLY A 12 12.01 -16.94 -1.25
N ALA A 13 10.75 -16.51 -1.33
CA ALA A 13 9.65 -17.31 -1.91
C ALA A 13 9.46 -17.17 -3.43
N VAL A 14 10.27 -16.34 -4.10
CA VAL A 14 10.18 -16.12 -5.56
C VAL A 14 11.06 -17.10 -6.35
N ARG A 15 12.12 -17.67 -5.74
CA ARG A 15 13.06 -18.60 -6.44
C ARG A 15 12.82 -20.09 -6.17
N GLU A 16 12.04 -20.45 -5.16
CA GLU A 16 11.79 -21.85 -4.77
C GLU A 16 10.31 -22.23 -4.93
N ARG A 17 9.78 -22.21 -6.15
CA ARG A 17 8.51 -22.87 -6.47
C ARG A 17 8.60 -23.53 -7.84
N LYS A 18 9.30 -24.66 -7.87
CA LYS A 18 9.10 -25.70 -8.88
C LYS A 18 8.65 -26.96 -8.15
N ASP A 19 7.52 -27.45 -8.62
CA ASP A 19 7.01 -28.82 -8.54
C ASP A 19 6.86 -29.39 -7.13
N ASP A 20 5.62 -29.41 -6.63
CA ASP A 20 5.14 -30.52 -5.80
C ASP A 20 3.67 -30.81 -6.09
N GLU A 21 3.41 -32.10 -6.31
CA GLU A 21 2.20 -32.71 -6.86
C GLU A 21 0.98 -32.70 -5.94
N LEU A 22 -0.17 -32.85 -6.61
CA LEU A 22 -1.52 -33.01 -6.10
C LEU A 22 -1.67 -34.20 -5.12
N ALA A 23 -1.87 -33.89 -3.84
CA ALA A 23 -2.57 -34.76 -2.92
C ALA A 23 -3.80 -34.02 -2.38
N ALA A 24 -4.96 -34.69 -2.37
CA ALA A 24 -6.22 -34.12 -1.91
C ALA A 24 -6.11 -33.67 -0.43
N VAL A 25 -6.15 -32.36 -0.20
CA VAL A 25 -5.96 -31.73 1.11
C VAL A 25 -7.31 -31.64 1.85
N PRO A 26 -7.39 -31.99 3.15
CA PRO A 26 -8.61 -31.81 3.96
C PRO A 26 -9.05 -30.34 3.96
N GLN A 27 -10.35 -30.08 4.07
CA GLN A 27 -10.89 -28.72 4.24
C GLN A 27 -10.27 -28.07 5.49
N HIS A 28 -9.24 -27.25 5.30
CA HIS A 28 -8.65 -26.47 6.38
C HIS A 28 -9.68 -25.46 6.88
N SER A 29 -10.07 -25.57 8.15
CA SER A 29 -10.75 -24.48 8.84
C SER A 29 -9.76 -23.32 8.97
N PHE A 30 -10.19 -22.12 8.58
CA PHE A 30 -9.41 -20.91 8.73
C PHE A 30 -9.65 -20.32 10.12
N GLN A 31 -8.58 -19.91 10.80
CA GLN A 31 -8.69 -19.25 12.10
C GLN A 31 -9.22 -17.82 11.94
N SER A 32 -8.80 -17.13 10.88
CA SER A 32 -9.21 -15.76 10.59
C SER A 32 -9.54 -15.56 9.11
N VAL A 33 -10.45 -14.63 8.83
CA VAL A 33 -10.90 -14.29 7.47
C VAL A 33 -10.75 -12.79 7.27
N ALA A 34 -9.90 -12.41 6.31
CA ALA A 34 -9.58 -11.03 5.99
C ALA A 34 -10.35 -10.57 4.75
N LEU A 35 -10.98 -9.40 4.83
CA LEU A 35 -11.40 -8.61 3.68
C LEU A 35 -10.37 -7.50 3.43
N VAL A 36 -9.60 -7.61 2.35
CA VAL A 36 -8.61 -6.59 1.95
C VAL A 36 -9.22 -5.70 0.87
N VAL A 37 -9.63 -4.49 1.27
CA VAL A 37 -10.25 -3.50 0.38
C VAL A 37 -9.17 -2.61 -0.25
N GLY A 38 -9.02 -2.68 -1.56
CA GLY A 38 -7.89 -2.09 -2.29
C GLY A 38 -6.75 -3.09 -2.50
N SER A 39 -7.09 -4.34 -2.81
CA SER A 39 -6.15 -5.47 -2.89
C SER A 39 -5.02 -5.28 -3.90
N THR A 40 -5.25 -4.59 -5.02
CA THR A 40 -4.24 -4.30 -6.05
C THR A 40 -3.39 -3.06 -5.74
N GLY A 41 -3.64 -2.38 -4.62
CA GLY A 41 -2.84 -1.24 -4.18
C GLY A 41 -1.48 -1.65 -3.59
N ILE A 42 -0.60 -0.68 -3.35
CA ILE A 42 0.75 -0.90 -2.81
C ILE A 42 0.75 -1.65 -1.47
N VAL A 43 -0.16 -1.29 -0.56
CA VAL A 43 -0.31 -1.98 0.74
C VAL A 43 -1.15 -3.23 0.61
N GLY A 44 -2.23 -3.20 -0.17
CA GLY A 44 -3.12 -4.36 -0.39
C GLY A 44 -2.36 -5.58 -0.91
N THR A 45 -1.49 -5.39 -1.91
CA THR A 45 -0.67 -6.47 -2.48
C THR A 45 0.24 -7.09 -1.41
N SER A 46 0.85 -6.24 -0.58
CA SER A 46 1.71 -6.70 0.53
C SER A 46 0.92 -7.45 1.60
N LEU A 47 -0.31 -7.01 1.92
CA LEU A 47 -1.18 -7.69 2.87
C LEU A 47 -1.56 -9.09 2.39
N ILE A 48 -1.89 -9.25 1.10
CA ILE A 48 -2.24 -10.55 0.53
C ILE A 48 -1.04 -11.50 0.59
N ASP A 49 0.14 -11.03 0.20
CA ASP A 49 1.39 -11.81 0.28
C ASP A 49 1.66 -12.27 1.72
N ILE A 50 1.53 -11.37 2.71
CA ILE A 50 1.84 -11.66 4.11
C ILE A 50 0.77 -12.54 4.77
N LEU A 51 -0.52 -12.21 4.62
CA LEU A 51 -1.62 -12.98 5.23
C LEU A 51 -1.64 -14.44 4.74
N SER A 52 -1.20 -14.68 3.50
CA SER A 52 -1.07 -16.02 2.94
C SER A 52 0.07 -16.86 3.54
N LEU A 53 0.95 -16.27 4.38
CA LEU A 53 2.04 -17.02 5.03
C LEU A 53 1.53 -17.78 6.26
N PRO A 54 1.93 -19.05 6.46
CA PRO A 54 1.53 -19.85 7.63
C PRO A 54 1.91 -19.22 8.98
N GLU A 55 3.03 -18.51 9.00
CA GLU A 55 3.61 -17.90 10.22
C GLU A 55 2.91 -16.60 10.63
N THR A 56 1.99 -16.09 9.81
CA THR A 56 1.36 -14.80 10.06
C THR A 56 0.42 -14.89 11.26
N PRO A 57 0.61 -14.07 12.31
CA PRO A 57 -0.18 -14.16 13.52
C PRO A 57 -1.69 -14.02 13.26
N GLY A 58 -2.48 -14.77 14.02
CA GLY A 58 -3.92 -14.91 13.79
C GLY A 58 -4.29 -15.85 12.64
N GLY A 59 -3.30 -16.41 11.94
CA GLY A 59 -3.49 -17.38 10.86
C GLY A 59 -3.68 -18.81 11.36
N SER A 60 -4.14 -19.74 10.51
CA SER A 60 -4.31 -19.64 9.05
C SER A 60 -5.37 -18.62 8.59
N TRP A 61 -5.05 -17.86 7.53
CA TRP A 61 -5.93 -16.82 6.98
C TRP A 61 -6.62 -17.27 5.69
N LYS A 62 -7.92 -16.99 5.60
CA LYS A 62 -8.65 -16.84 4.34
C LYS A 62 -8.70 -15.37 3.96
N VAL A 63 -8.58 -15.06 2.68
CA VAL A 63 -8.48 -13.68 2.18
C VAL A 63 -9.47 -13.46 1.04
N TYR A 64 -10.35 -12.48 1.22
CA TYR A 64 -11.12 -11.85 0.15
C TYR A 64 -10.40 -10.58 -0.30
N ALA A 65 -9.87 -10.61 -1.51
CA ALA A 65 -9.08 -9.54 -2.11
C ALA A 65 -9.98 -8.70 -3.03
N LEU A 66 -10.39 -7.52 -2.53
CA LEU A 66 -11.36 -6.68 -3.21
C LEU A 66 -10.70 -5.51 -3.95
N SER A 67 -10.94 -5.42 -5.26
CA SER A 67 -10.46 -4.31 -6.10
C SER A 67 -11.38 -4.07 -7.30
N ARG A 68 -11.15 -2.96 -8.01
CA ARG A 68 -11.94 -2.60 -9.20
C ARG A 68 -11.46 -3.30 -10.46
N ARG A 69 -10.14 -3.42 -10.61
CA ARG A 69 -9.48 -3.98 -11.80
C ARG A 69 -9.26 -5.48 -11.60
N PRO A 70 -9.11 -6.27 -12.68
CA PRO A 70 -8.55 -7.62 -12.57
C PRO A 70 -7.20 -7.59 -11.85
N PRO A 71 -6.81 -8.67 -11.13
CA PRO A 71 -5.50 -8.72 -10.53
C PRO A 71 -4.43 -8.65 -11.63
N PRO A 72 -3.35 -7.85 -11.46
CA PRO A 72 -2.29 -7.81 -12.45
C PRO A 72 -1.58 -9.17 -12.58
N PRO A 73 -0.87 -9.44 -13.68
CA PRO A 73 -0.28 -10.76 -13.97
C PRO A 73 0.65 -11.32 -12.90
N TRP A 74 1.28 -10.46 -12.09
CA TRP A 74 2.18 -10.84 -11.01
C TRP A 74 1.47 -11.10 -9.66
N SER A 75 0.14 -11.05 -9.63
CA SER A 75 -0.65 -11.33 -8.43
C SER A 75 -0.72 -12.82 -8.13
N LEU A 76 -0.93 -13.16 -6.86
CA LEU A 76 -1.25 -14.54 -6.48
C LEU A 76 -2.59 -14.96 -7.12
N PRO A 77 -2.64 -16.13 -7.79
CA PRO A 77 -3.87 -16.64 -8.37
C PRO A 77 -4.87 -16.99 -7.26
N SER A 78 -6.15 -17.06 -7.63
CA SER A 78 -7.17 -17.54 -6.70
C SER A 78 -6.90 -18.97 -6.25
N SER A 79 -7.19 -19.24 -4.99
CA SER A 79 -7.03 -20.53 -4.33
C SER A 79 -8.15 -20.75 -3.33
N SER A 80 -8.14 -21.87 -2.60
CA SER A 80 -9.07 -22.10 -1.50
C SER A 80 -8.95 -21.07 -0.37
N SER A 81 -7.79 -20.42 -0.22
CA SER A 81 -7.52 -19.41 0.81
C SER A 81 -7.53 -17.96 0.29
N LEU A 82 -7.57 -17.74 -1.04
CA LEU A 82 -7.54 -16.41 -1.64
C LEU A 82 -8.59 -16.29 -2.75
N THR A 83 -9.58 -15.43 -2.55
CA THR A 83 -10.63 -15.13 -3.53
C THR A 83 -10.54 -13.67 -3.96
N HIS A 84 -10.39 -13.41 -5.26
CA HIS A 84 -10.42 -12.06 -5.80
C HIS A 84 -11.86 -11.64 -6.12
N ILE A 85 -12.25 -10.43 -5.71
CA ILE A 85 -13.59 -9.89 -5.90
C ILE A 85 -13.48 -8.55 -6.64
N HIS A 86 -14.19 -8.47 -7.76
CA HIS A 86 -14.20 -7.30 -8.63
C HIS A 86 -15.43 -6.46 -8.36
N VAL A 87 -15.23 -5.29 -7.74
CA VAL A 87 -16.34 -4.38 -7.47
C VAL A 87 -15.90 -2.93 -7.43
N HIS A 88 -16.75 -2.06 -7.94
CA HIS A 88 -16.57 -0.62 -7.83
C HIS A 88 -17.12 -0.10 -6.51
N LEU A 89 -16.24 0.32 -5.60
CA LEU A 89 -16.62 0.70 -4.24
C LEU A 89 -17.60 1.89 -4.13
N THR A 90 -17.70 2.72 -5.19
CA THR A 90 -18.70 3.81 -5.22
C THR A 90 -20.10 3.35 -5.62
N ASP A 91 -20.24 2.13 -6.15
CA ASP A 91 -21.52 1.51 -6.47
C ASP A 91 -21.99 0.71 -5.25
N SER A 92 -22.93 1.27 -4.49
CA SER A 92 -23.42 0.65 -3.26
C SER A 92 -24.16 -0.66 -3.50
N ALA A 93 -24.87 -0.79 -4.64
CA ALA A 93 -25.62 -1.99 -4.97
C ALA A 93 -24.67 -3.13 -5.33
N ALA A 94 -23.69 -2.86 -6.20
CA ALA A 94 -22.68 -3.86 -6.55
C ALA A 94 -21.86 -4.32 -5.33
N VAL A 95 -21.54 -3.40 -4.40
CA VAL A 95 -20.86 -3.75 -3.13
C VAL A 95 -21.74 -4.64 -2.26
N ALA A 96 -23.05 -4.34 -2.14
CA ALA A 96 -23.99 -5.17 -1.39
C ALA A 96 -24.07 -6.57 -1.99
N ASP A 97 -24.26 -6.70 -3.29
CA ASP A 97 -24.38 -8.00 -3.97
C ASP A 97 -23.10 -8.83 -3.83
N ALA A 98 -21.93 -8.20 -3.98
CA ALA A 98 -20.65 -8.89 -3.90
C ALA A 98 -20.28 -9.34 -2.47
N LEU A 99 -20.67 -8.57 -1.44
CA LEU A 99 -20.29 -8.82 -0.05
C LEU A 99 -21.36 -9.55 0.76
N ALA A 100 -22.64 -9.53 0.34
CA ALA A 100 -23.74 -10.24 0.98
C ALA A 100 -23.45 -11.72 1.29
N PRO A 101 -22.85 -12.53 0.38
CA PRO A 101 -22.60 -13.95 0.67
C PRO A 101 -21.44 -14.19 1.64
N LEU A 102 -20.65 -13.16 1.99
CA LEU A 102 -19.40 -13.30 2.74
C LEU A 102 -19.63 -13.08 4.24
N THR A 103 -20.30 -14.03 4.90
CA THR A 103 -20.69 -13.91 6.31
C THR A 103 -19.58 -14.30 7.30
N ASP A 104 -18.46 -14.82 6.82
CA ASP A 104 -17.36 -15.37 7.61
C ASP A 104 -16.23 -14.35 7.91
N ILE A 105 -16.34 -13.11 7.44
CA ILE A 105 -15.30 -12.09 7.60
C ILE A 105 -15.08 -11.76 9.09
N THR A 106 -13.82 -11.85 9.54
CA THR A 106 -13.43 -11.49 10.91
C THR A 106 -12.62 -10.20 10.98
N HIS A 107 -11.88 -9.86 9.93
CA HIS A 107 -11.05 -8.65 9.88
C HIS A 107 -11.23 -7.90 8.57
N VAL A 108 -11.41 -6.58 8.63
CA VAL A 108 -11.41 -5.71 7.45
C VAL A 108 -10.13 -4.87 7.44
N PHE A 109 -9.40 -4.91 6.34
CA PHE A 109 -8.26 -4.05 6.06
C PHE A 109 -8.62 -3.07 4.94
N TYR A 110 -8.94 -1.83 5.31
CA TYR A 110 -9.33 -0.79 4.36
C TYR A 110 -8.11 0.03 3.93
N VAL A 111 -7.60 -0.26 2.74
CA VAL A 111 -6.38 0.32 2.15
C VAL A 111 -6.65 0.92 0.76
N ALA A 112 -7.86 1.43 0.55
CA ALA A 112 -8.31 2.05 -0.69
C ALA A 112 -8.60 3.55 -0.53
N TRP A 113 -8.40 4.31 -1.60
CA TRP A 113 -8.77 5.72 -1.73
C TRP A 113 -9.14 6.01 -3.19
N SER A 114 -10.05 6.96 -3.44
CA SER A 114 -10.33 7.50 -4.77
C SER A 114 -10.11 9.02 -4.80
N PRO A 115 -9.11 9.53 -5.55
CA PRO A 115 -8.83 10.95 -5.60
C PRO A 115 -9.92 11.72 -6.35
N ARG A 116 -10.20 12.94 -5.88
CA ARG A 116 -11.09 13.94 -6.46
C ARG A 116 -10.40 15.29 -6.51
N ALA A 117 -10.95 16.20 -7.30
CA ALA A 117 -10.37 17.51 -7.54
C ALA A 117 -10.35 18.37 -6.26
N THR A 118 -11.38 18.25 -5.43
CA THR A 118 -11.50 19.00 -4.17
C THR A 118 -11.56 18.10 -2.94
N GLU A 119 -11.19 18.65 -1.77
CA GLU A 119 -11.31 17.93 -0.51
C GLU A 119 -12.76 17.60 -0.13
N ALA A 120 -13.71 18.47 -0.49
CA ALA A 120 -15.12 18.21 -0.26
C ALA A 120 -15.59 16.97 -1.04
N GLU A 121 -15.22 16.88 -2.32
CA GLU A 121 -15.51 15.70 -3.13
C GLU A 121 -14.73 14.46 -2.65
N ASN A 122 -13.48 14.62 -2.20
CA ASN A 122 -12.71 13.51 -1.61
C ASN A 122 -13.42 12.97 -0.38
N ARG A 123 -13.88 13.84 0.52
CA ARG A 123 -14.64 13.43 1.71
C ARG A 123 -15.91 12.70 1.33
N GLU A 124 -16.70 13.25 0.41
CA GLU A 124 -17.95 12.63 -0.03
C GLU A 124 -17.69 11.23 -0.63
N ALA A 125 -16.83 11.16 -1.66
CA ALA A 125 -16.57 9.90 -2.35
C ALA A 125 -15.92 8.83 -1.45
N ASN A 126 -14.90 9.18 -0.67
CA ASN A 126 -14.18 8.21 0.15
C ASN A 126 -14.98 7.78 1.39
N SER A 127 -15.80 8.68 1.96
CA SER A 127 -16.71 8.29 3.05
C SER A 127 -17.83 7.39 2.55
N ALA A 128 -18.38 7.65 1.35
CA ALA A 128 -19.36 6.77 0.71
C ALA A 128 -18.77 5.38 0.44
N MET A 129 -17.56 5.30 -0.13
CA MET A 129 -16.88 4.01 -0.37
C MET A 129 -16.70 3.19 0.91
N LEU A 130 -16.24 3.82 2.00
CA LEU A 130 -16.08 3.16 3.29
C LEU A 130 -17.43 2.71 3.86
N ARG A 131 -18.44 3.59 3.77
CA ARG A 131 -19.81 3.30 4.23
C ARG A 131 -20.42 2.12 3.48
N ASN A 132 -20.27 2.06 2.16
CA ASN A 132 -20.81 0.97 1.33
C ASN A 132 -20.30 -0.39 1.83
N VAL A 133 -19.00 -0.52 2.10
CA VAL A 133 -18.42 -1.75 2.63
C VAL A 133 -18.94 -2.07 4.03
N LEU A 134 -18.85 -1.11 4.96
CA LEU A 134 -19.19 -1.36 6.36
C LEU A 134 -20.70 -1.59 6.58
N SER A 135 -21.55 -0.98 5.75
CA SER A 135 -23.01 -1.18 5.82
C SER A 135 -23.44 -2.61 5.51
N VAL A 136 -22.60 -3.39 4.82
CA VAL A 136 -22.86 -4.79 4.49
C VAL A 136 -22.12 -5.71 5.47
N VAL A 137 -20.84 -5.46 5.70
CA VAL A 137 -19.99 -6.35 6.51
C VAL A 137 -20.40 -6.36 7.98
N VAL A 138 -20.65 -5.20 8.59
CA VAL A 138 -20.97 -5.10 10.03
C VAL A 138 -22.23 -5.89 10.42
N PRO A 139 -23.38 -5.77 9.72
CA PRO A 139 -24.57 -6.54 10.07
C PRO A 139 -24.50 -8.02 9.65
N ASN A 140 -23.78 -8.38 8.57
CA ASN A 140 -23.81 -9.73 8.01
C ASN A 140 -22.70 -10.65 8.56
N CYS A 141 -21.68 -10.10 9.22
CA CYS A 141 -20.53 -10.85 9.72
C CYS A 141 -20.52 -10.87 11.25
N PRO A 142 -21.21 -11.82 11.91
CA PRO A 142 -21.26 -11.88 13.37
C PRO A 142 -19.89 -12.14 14.03
N GLY A 143 -18.94 -12.71 13.27
CA GLY A 143 -17.56 -12.93 13.70
C GLY A 143 -16.62 -11.73 13.48
N LEU A 144 -17.14 -10.58 13.02
CA LEU A 144 -16.31 -9.39 12.78
C LEU A 144 -15.69 -8.90 14.08
N ALA A 145 -14.36 -9.02 14.18
CA ALA A 145 -13.59 -8.64 15.35
C ALA A 145 -12.89 -7.28 15.19
N HIS A 146 -12.47 -6.93 13.97
CA HIS A 146 -11.67 -5.73 13.76
C HIS A 146 -11.84 -5.08 12.38
N VAL A 147 -11.84 -3.75 12.37
CA VAL A 147 -11.74 -2.94 11.15
C VAL A 147 -10.51 -2.04 11.28
N SER A 148 -9.56 -2.21 10.38
CA SER A 148 -8.36 -1.37 10.29
C SER A 148 -8.44 -0.45 9.09
N LEU A 149 -8.27 0.86 9.33
CA LEU A 149 -8.39 1.91 8.32
C LEU A 149 -7.03 2.58 8.10
N GLN A 150 -6.52 2.52 6.87
CA GLN A 150 -5.33 3.24 6.47
C GLN A 150 -5.68 4.67 6.05
N THR A 151 -4.97 5.65 6.62
CA THR A 151 -5.01 7.06 6.21
C THR A 151 -3.58 7.54 5.86
N GLY A 152 -3.10 8.65 6.42
CA GLY A 152 -1.72 9.10 6.19
C GLY A 152 -1.37 10.42 6.85
N THR A 153 -0.12 10.84 6.65
CA THR A 153 0.48 12.04 7.28
C THR A 153 -0.24 13.34 6.91
N LYS A 154 -0.99 13.38 5.80
CA LYS A 154 -1.87 14.51 5.44
C LYS A 154 -2.86 14.88 6.56
N HIS A 155 -3.18 13.95 7.46
CA HIS A 155 -3.94 14.24 8.68
C HIS A 155 -3.35 15.39 9.51
N TYR A 156 -2.03 15.55 9.53
CA TYR A 156 -1.33 16.59 10.28
C TYR A 156 -0.98 17.82 9.44
N LEU A 157 -0.92 17.67 8.12
CA LEU A 157 -0.52 18.73 7.19
C LEU A 157 -1.72 19.54 6.68
N GLY A 158 -2.92 18.96 6.72
CA GLY A 158 -4.10 19.54 6.08
C GLY A 158 -4.17 19.24 4.58
N TRP A 159 -5.26 19.69 3.95
CA TRP A 159 -5.42 19.68 2.50
C TRP A 159 -5.00 21.04 1.93
N ASP A 160 -4.01 21.04 1.05
CA ASP A 160 -3.61 22.22 0.27
C ASP A 160 -3.96 21.97 -1.21
N PRO A 161 -4.87 22.77 -1.81
CA PRO A 161 -5.16 22.69 -3.25
C PRO A 161 -4.01 23.16 -4.15
N SER A 162 -2.99 23.81 -3.57
CA SER A 162 -1.82 24.39 -4.24
C SER A 162 -0.53 23.88 -3.61
N SER A 163 -0.24 22.59 -3.70
CA SER A 163 0.94 21.95 -3.09
C SER A 163 2.33 22.40 -3.64
N SER A 164 2.54 23.71 -3.72
CA SER A 164 3.80 24.45 -3.83
C SER A 164 3.93 25.57 -2.79
N SER A 165 2.94 25.89 -1.94
CA SER A 165 3.13 26.96 -0.94
C SER A 165 2.27 26.85 0.33
N ALA A 166 2.69 26.04 1.31
CA ALA A 166 2.16 26.09 2.67
C ALA A 166 3.12 26.82 3.63
N ARG A 167 2.76 28.04 4.06
CA ARG A 167 3.29 28.67 5.28
C ARG A 167 2.48 28.18 6.47
N CYS A 168 3.13 27.59 7.47
CA CYS A 168 2.49 27.18 8.72
C CYS A 168 2.21 28.40 9.61
N PRO A 169 0.99 28.64 10.12
CA PRO A 169 0.79 29.55 11.23
C PRO A 169 1.26 28.89 12.55
N PRO A 170 1.69 29.68 13.55
CA PRO A 170 2.24 29.14 14.79
C PRO A 170 1.19 28.34 15.57
N ARG A 171 1.65 27.22 16.14
CA ARG A 171 0.87 26.30 16.98
C ARG A 171 0.19 27.03 18.13
N THR A 172 -1.13 26.97 18.16
CA THR A 172 -1.91 27.24 19.38
C THR A 172 -3.06 26.25 19.50
N HIS A 173 -2.82 24.99 19.88
CA HIS A 173 -3.83 24.17 20.58
C HIS A 173 -3.18 23.04 21.41
N PRO A 174 -3.47 22.96 22.72
CA PRO A 174 -2.92 21.94 23.62
C PRO A 174 -3.94 20.82 23.85
N THR A 175 -4.09 19.86 22.93
CA THR A 175 -4.79 18.59 23.26
C THR A 175 -4.27 17.43 22.40
N PRO A 176 -3.89 16.29 22.99
CA PRO A 176 -3.47 15.11 22.25
C PRO A 176 -4.71 14.40 21.67
N ARG A 177 -4.86 14.36 20.35
CA ARG A 177 -5.89 13.53 19.73
C ARG A 177 -5.44 12.07 19.72
N THR A 178 -6.24 11.22 20.37
CA THR A 178 -6.05 9.78 20.54
C THR A 178 -6.39 9.03 19.25
N CYS A 179 -5.39 8.53 18.52
CA CYS A 179 -5.60 7.39 17.63
C CYS A 179 -5.54 6.10 18.46
N HIS A 180 -6.65 5.39 18.63
CA HIS A 180 -6.68 4.06 19.23
C HIS A 180 -5.88 3.10 18.34
N ALA A 181 -4.80 2.55 18.89
CA ALA A 181 -4.01 1.50 18.27
C ALA A 181 -4.68 0.16 18.59
N GLY A 182 -5.54 -0.32 17.69
CA GLY A 182 -6.08 -1.66 17.75
C GLY A 182 -5.06 -2.67 17.21
N THR A 183 -4.83 -3.72 17.99
CA THR A 183 -4.01 -4.89 17.66
C THR A 183 -4.57 -5.65 16.45
N ALA A 184 -3.86 -5.58 15.32
CA ALA A 184 -4.02 -6.46 14.16
C ALA A 184 -2.62 -6.81 13.63
N PRO A 185 -2.41 -8.02 13.05
CA PRO A 185 -1.09 -8.48 12.67
C PRO A 185 -0.59 -7.58 11.54
N THR A 186 0.58 -6.96 11.72
CA THR A 186 1.10 -5.88 10.88
C THR A 186 0.19 -4.65 10.85
N SER A 187 0.37 -3.75 11.82
CA SER A 187 -0.35 -2.47 11.94
C SER A 187 -0.56 -1.81 10.57
N THR A 188 -1.81 -1.81 10.10
CA THR A 188 -2.26 -1.12 8.88
C THR A 188 -2.26 0.41 9.06
N THR A 189 -1.78 0.87 10.22
CA THR A 189 -1.28 2.21 10.50
C THR A 189 0.24 2.16 10.76
N THR A 190 1.02 1.52 9.89
CA THR A 190 2.48 1.63 9.96
C THR A 190 2.86 3.02 9.48
N LYS A 191 3.14 3.90 10.44
CA LYS A 191 3.88 5.14 10.20
C LYS A 191 5.26 4.77 9.64
N ARG A 192 5.46 5.01 8.35
CA ARG A 192 6.78 4.86 7.74
C ARG A 192 7.48 6.20 7.91
N THR A 193 8.49 6.23 8.78
CA THR A 193 9.16 7.48 9.08
C THR A 193 10.66 7.42 8.81
N SER A 194 11.05 8.30 7.91
CA SER A 194 12.40 8.72 7.59
C SER A 194 13.21 9.12 8.82
N SER A 195 14.41 8.63 9.08
CA SER A 195 15.46 9.60 9.44
C SER A 195 16.07 10.10 8.13
N SER A 196 16.51 11.36 8.11
CA SER A 196 17.04 12.11 6.95
C SER A 196 17.70 11.24 5.88
N PRO A 197 17.45 11.47 4.56
CA PRO A 197 18.31 10.87 3.56
C PRO A 197 19.72 11.41 3.81
N ARG A 198 20.66 10.54 4.23
CA ARG A 198 22.06 10.77 3.87
C ARG A 198 22.11 10.61 2.35
N SER A 199 22.83 11.53 1.70
CA SER A 199 22.99 11.63 0.26
C SER A 199 23.04 10.24 -0.41
N PRO A 200 22.26 9.98 -1.46
CA PRO A 200 22.23 8.69 -2.14
C PRO A 200 23.51 8.54 -2.97
N GLY A 201 24.63 8.27 -2.30
CA GLY A 201 25.94 8.16 -2.93
C GLY A 201 26.34 6.73 -3.33
N ALA A 202 25.49 5.71 -3.14
CA ALA A 202 25.99 4.33 -3.22
C ALA A 202 25.02 3.23 -3.71
N ALA A 203 23.84 3.54 -4.27
CA ALA A 203 22.90 2.45 -4.63
C ALA A 203 22.03 2.65 -5.88
N ALA A 204 22.29 3.66 -6.72
CA ALA A 204 21.66 3.75 -8.04
C ALA A 204 22.71 3.36 -9.11
N PRO A 205 22.33 2.66 -10.19
CA PRO A 205 23.20 2.42 -11.35
C PRO A 205 23.50 3.69 -12.17
N LEU A 206 23.07 4.86 -11.69
CA LEU A 206 23.32 6.17 -12.25
C LEU A 206 24.22 6.93 -11.29
N GLU A 207 25.32 7.49 -11.80
CA GLU A 207 26.18 8.36 -11.01
C GLU A 207 25.38 9.56 -10.48
N TRP A 208 25.50 9.83 -9.19
CA TRP A 208 24.89 11.02 -8.60
C TRP A 208 25.60 12.26 -9.14
N THR A 209 24.90 13.06 -9.95
CA THR A 209 25.47 14.24 -10.64
C THR A 209 25.57 15.49 -9.77
N GLY A 210 25.23 15.43 -8.48
CA GLY A 210 25.22 16.61 -7.62
C GLY A 210 23.87 17.35 -7.55
N TYR A 211 23.77 18.29 -6.61
CA TYR A 211 22.70 19.29 -6.56
C TYR A 211 23.20 20.58 -7.23
N ASP A 212 22.63 20.94 -8.38
CA ASP A 212 23.07 22.06 -9.22
C ASP A 212 22.25 23.35 -9.00
N GLY A 213 21.70 23.54 -7.80
CA GLY A 213 20.92 24.73 -7.44
C GLY A 213 19.43 24.65 -7.82
N GLU A 214 18.64 25.60 -7.31
CA GLU A 214 17.18 25.65 -7.50
C GLU A 214 16.80 25.97 -8.96
N GLU A 215 17.66 26.69 -9.69
CA GLU A 215 17.40 27.14 -11.08
C GLU A 215 17.35 26.00 -12.10
N LYS A 216 17.88 24.82 -11.77
CA LYS A 216 17.80 23.61 -12.63
C LYS A 216 16.70 22.63 -12.19
N GLN A 217 15.82 23.02 -11.27
CA GLN A 217 14.67 22.18 -10.93
C GLN A 217 13.71 22.10 -12.11
N PHE A 218 13.37 20.87 -12.50
CA PHE A 218 12.36 20.60 -13.52
C PHE A 218 11.30 19.68 -12.92
N LYS A 219 10.06 19.83 -13.37
CA LYS A 219 9.02 18.88 -13.02
C LYS A 219 9.27 17.57 -13.76
N VAL A 220 9.32 16.47 -13.04
CA VAL A 220 9.42 15.13 -13.63
C VAL A 220 8.21 14.87 -14.52
N SER A 221 7.03 15.35 -14.13
CA SER A 221 5.83 15.25 -14.99
C SER A 221 6.00 15.93 -16.35
N GLU A 222 6.65 17.09 -16.40
CA GLU A 222 6.93 17.80 -17.66
C GLU A 222 8.01 17.07 -18.48
N ALA A 223 9.08 16.58 -17.84
CA ALA A 223 10.14 15.84 -18.51
C ALA A 223 9.68 14.48 -19.08
N MET A 224 8.69 13.84 -18.44
CA MET A 224 8.15 12.54 -18.84
C MET A 224 6.93 12.65 -19.76
N ALA A 225 6.43 13.86 -20.01
CA ALA A 225 5.34 14.06 -20.96
C ALA A 225 5.75 13.62 -22.38
N GLY A 226 4.89 12.85 -23.05
CA GLY A 226 5.15 12.36 -24.42
C GLY A 226 6.13 11.18 -24.50
N LYS A 227 6.52 10.58 -23.36
CA LYS A 227 7.46 9.43 -23.32
C LYS A 227 6.76 8.06 -23.42
N GLU A 228 5.46 8.02 -23.74
CA GLU A 228 4.69 6.79 -23.82
C GLU A 228 5.23 5.84 -24.89
N ALA A 229 5.63 6.36 -26.06
CA ALA A 229 6.22 5.56 -27.13
C ALA A 229 7.59 4.97 -26.72
N VAL A 230 8.41 5.75 -26.01
CA VAL A 230 9.70 5.30 -25.48
C VAL A 230 9.50 4.20 -24.45
N TRP A 231 8.50 4.34 -23.57
CA TRP A 231 8.16 3.29 -22.61
C TRP A 231 7.69 2.01 -23.30
N ALA A 232 6.83 2.11 -24.32
CA ALA A 232 6.38 0.96 -25.10
C ALA A 232 7.54 0.23 -25.80
N GLU A 233 8.54 0.97 -26.28
CA GLU A 233 9.77 0.41 -26.84
C GLU A 233 10.58 -0.33 -25.77
N ILE A 234 10.80 0.28 -24.60
CA ILE A 234 11.50 -0.37 -23.47
C ILE A 234 10.81 -1.68 -23.07
N VAL A 235 9.48 -1.67 -22.97
CA VAL A 235 8.67 -2.85 -22.64
C VAL A 235 8.89 -3.96 -23.67
N ARG A 236 8.86 -3.62 -24.97
CA ARG A 236 9.08 -4.57 -26.07
C ARG A 236 10.50 -5.15 -26.05
N GLU A 237 11.52 -4.31 -25.91
CA GLU A 237 12.93 -4.72 -26.00
C GLU A 237 13.38 -5.57 -24.83
N ASN A 238 12.92 -5.24 -23.62
CA ASN A 238 13.28 -5.94 -22.40
C ASN A 238 12.30 -7.08 -22.06
N GLN A 239 11.31 -7.35 -22.92
CA GLN A 239 10.28 -8.38 -22.74
C GLN A 239 9.58 -8.26 -21.37
N LEU A 240 9.22 -7.02 -21.03
CA LEU A 240 8.55 -6.67 -19.79
C LEU A 240 7.07 -7.03 -19.85
N VAL A 241 6.40 -7.00 -18.71
CA VAL A 241 4.93 -7.08 -18.65
C VAL A 241 4.35 -5.85 -19.35
N GLU A 242 3.36 -6.09 -20.21
CA GLU A 242 2.69 -5.02 -20.94
C GLU A 242 2.04 -4.04 -19.96
N THR A 243 2.47 -2.78 -20.02
CA THR A 243 2.02 -1.70 -19.14
C THR A 243 2.02 -0.38 -19.90
N HIS A 244 1.06 0.48 -19.57
CA HIS A 244 1.11 1.88 -20.01
C HIS A 244 1.92 2.72 -19.01
N LEU A 245 2.61 3.75 -19.50
CA LEU A 245 3.47 4.59 -18.67
C LEU A 245 2.73 5.18 -17.45
N HIS A 246 1.48 5.59 -17.64
CA HIS A 246 0.65 6.17 -16.60
C HIS A 246 0.09 5.14 -15.59
N ASP A 247 0.16 3.83 -15.87
CA ASP A 247 -0.23 2.79 -14.91
C ASP A 247 0.88 2.46 -13.92
N VAL A 248 2.14 2.70 -14.30
CA VAL A 248 3.34 2.34 -13.50
C VAL A 248 4.04 3.54 -12.89
N ALA A 249 3.74 4.76 -13.35
CA ALA A 249 4.38 5.97 -12.88
C ALA A 249 3.40 7.13 -12.66
N ASP A 250 3.29 7.56 -11.40
CA ASP A 250 2.57 8.77 -10.98
C ASP A 250 3.55 9.95 -10.85
N TRP A 251 3.91 10.57 -11.98
CA TRP A 251 4.92 11.64 -12.01
C TRP A 251 4.53 12.87 -11.16
N TRP A 252 3.24 13.21 -11.11
CA TRP A 252 2.75 14.30 -10.28
C TRP A 252 3.07 14.07 -8.79
N LEU A 253 3.02 12.82 -8.33
CA LEU A 253 3.29 12.47 -6.95
C LEU A 253 4.76 12.65 -6.64
N MET A 254 5.65 12.32 -7.59
CA MET A 254 7.08 12.59 -7.46
C MET A 254 7.35 14.08 -7.36
N ASP A 255 6.70 14.90 -8.17
CA ASP A 255 6.86 16.35 -8.10
C ASP A 255 6.45 16.91 -6.74
N VAL A 256 5.32 16.43 -6.21
CA VAL A 256 4.84 16.82 -4.88
C VAL A 256 5.78 16.36 -3.77
N VAL A 257 6.23 15.10 -3.80
CA VAL A 257 7.08 14.53 -2.74
C VAL A 257 8.49 15.10 -2.76
N VAL A 258 9.10 15.20 -3.93
CA VAL A 258 10.49 15.64 -4.09
C VAL A 258 10.62 17.16 -4.05
N TYR A 259 9.75 17.89 -4.75
CA TYR A 259 9.87 19.35 -4.87
C TYR A 259 8.86 20.11 -4.00
N GLY A 260 7.63 19.63 -3.88
CA GLY A 260 6.59 20.27 -3.05
C GLY A 260 6.88 20.23 -1.54
N TYR A 261 7.49 19.15 -1.05
CA TYR A 261 7.89 19.02 0.36
C TYR A 261 9.41 19.01 0.58
N GLY A 262 10.22 18.63 -0.41
CA GLY A 262 11.65 18.33 -0.20
C GLY A 262 12.57 19.54 0.01
N ASN A 263 12.21 20.74 -0.45
CA ASN A 263 13.15 21.87 -0.39
C ASN A 263 13.11 22.65 0.94
N ASN A 264 12.02 22.58 1.71
CA ASN A 264 11.91 23.29 3.00
C ASN A 264 11.17 22.53 4.11
N TRP A 265 10.68 21.30 3.85
CA TRP A 265 9.85 20.58 4.82
C TRP A 265 10.48 19.25 5.25
N LYS A 266 10.86 19.16 6.53
CA LYS A 266 11.24 17.88 7.16
C LYS A 266 9.97 17.14 7.61
N LEU A 267 9.42 16.31 6.72
CA LEU A 267 8.22 15.49 7.00
C LEU A 267 8.58 14.28 7.87
N LEU A 268 8.78 14.52 9.16
CA LEU A 268 9.07 13.48 10.14
C LEU A 268 7.89 13.29 11.09
N ASP A 269 7.59 12.03 11.39
CA ASP A 269 6.69 11.62 12.47
C ASP A 269 7.48 10.93 13.61
N SER A 270 6.78 10.35 14.57
CA SER A 270 7.40 9.55 15.63
C SER A 270 6.73 8.20 15.77
N MET A 271 7.55 7.17 15.96
CA MET A 271 7.17 5.78 16.21
C MET A 271 7.07 5.41 17.69
N ASN A 272 7.34 6.35 18.62
CA ASN A 272 7.40 6.06 20.05
C ASN A 272 6.11 5.41 20.55
N LYS A 273 4.95 5.99 20.20
CA LYS A 273 3.65 5.44 20.58
C LYS A 273 3.47 3.98 20.15
N SER A 274 3.83 3.63 18.90
CA SER A 274 3.71 2.26 18.41
C SER A 274 4.65 1.30 19.15
N LYS A 275 5.89 1.74 19.42
CA LYS A 275 6.88 0.94 20.18
C LYS A 275 6.45 0.72 21.63
N GLU A 276 5.90 1.75 22.28
CA GLU A 276 5.33 1.68 23.63
C GLU A 276 4.15 0.71 23.70
N HIS A 277 3.41 0.53 22.59
CA HIS A 277 2.32 -0.44 22.46
C HIS A 277 2.77 -1.80 21.87
N GLY A 278 4.09 -2.11 21.93
CA GLY A 278 4.63 -3.42 21.60
C GLY A 278 4.96 -3.66 20.12
N PHE A 279 4.76 -2.68 19.24
CA PHE A 279 5.15 -2.81 17.83
C PHE A 279 6.62 -2.43 17.63
N LEU A 280 7.48 -3.45 17.53
CA LEU A 280 8.93 -3.30 17.38
C LEU A 280 9.44 -3.52 15.94
N GLY A 281 8.52 -3.70 14.98
CA GLY A 281 8.87 -3.87 13.57
C GLY A 281 9.58 -2.64 13.01
N PHE A 282 10.69 -2.86 12.30
CA PHE A 282 11.42 -1.82 11.59
C PHE A 282 12.00 -2.35 10.27
N ARG A 283 12.45 -1.42 9.42
CA ARG A 283 13.19 -1.71 8.20
C ARG A 283 14.33 -0.71 8.07
N ASP A 284 15.45 -1.17 7.55
CA ASP A 284 16.48 -0.28 7.02
C ASP A 284 15.98 0.30 5.70
N THR A 285 15.91 1.63 5.60
CA THR A 285 15.32 2.31 4.44
C THR A 285 16.07 2.04 3.15
N LEU A 286 17.40 2.02 3.16
CA LEU A 286 18.21 1.81 1.96
C LEU A 286 18.08 0.37 1.45
N LYS A 287 18.11 -0.60 2.37
CA LYS A 287 17.88 -2.01 2.01
C LYS A 287 16.46 -2.24 1.51
N SER A 288 15.48 -1.62 2.15
CA SER A 288 14.07 -1.69 1.74
C SER A 288 13.89 -1.10 0.34
N TYR A 289 14.48 0.05 0.04
CA TYR A 289 14.44 0.68 -1.28
C TYR A 289 14.95 -0.26 -2.38
N ASN A 290 16.15 -0.84 -2.20
CA ASN A 290 16.70 -1.80 -3.15
C ASN A 290 15.83 -3.06 -3.28
N THR A 291 15.27 -3.54 -2.17
CA THR A 291 14.34 -4.68 -2.18
C THR A 291 13.11 -4.42 -3.07
N TRP A 292 12.56 -3.21 -3.05
CA TRP A 292 11.41 -2.87 -3.90
C TRP A 292 11.80 -2.76 -5.38
N ILE A 293 12.99 -2.24 -5.70
CA ILE A 293 13.53 -2.26 -7.06
C ILE A 293 13.68 -3.70 -7.55
N ASP A 294 14.33 -4.55 -6.75
CA ASP A 294 14.55 -5.95 -7.10
C ASP A 294 13.22 -6.71 -7.29
N LYS A 295 12.20 -6.41 -6.47
CA LYS A 295 10.85 -6.97 -6.62
C LYS A 295 10.20 -6.56 -7.94
N MET A 296 10.31 -5.28 -8.34
CA MET A 296 9.78 -4.80 -9.63
C MET A 296 10.51 -5.44 -10.83
N LYS A 297 11.83 -5.64 -10.73
CA LYS A 297 12.63 -6.37 -11.74
C LYS A 297 12.22 -7.83 -11.84
N ALA A 298 12.05 -8.50 -10.70
CA ALA A 298 11.62 -9.90 -10.65
C ALA A 298 10.25 -10.11 -11.30
N TYR A 299 9.36 -9.14 -11.20
CA TYR A 299 8.06 -9.15 -11.90
C TYR A 299 8.10 -8.60 -13.32
N LYS A 300 9.29 -8.28 -13.85
CA LYS A 300 9.49 -7.71 -15.18
C LYS A 300 8.63 -6.46 -15.42
N ILE A 301 8.48 -5.61 -14.41
CA ILE A 301 7.83 -4.29 -14.55
C ILE A 301 8.86 -3.27 -15.06
N VAL A 302 10.11 -3.42 -14.64
CA VAL A 302 11.27 -2.62 -15.08
C VAL A 302 12.43 -3.57 -15.42
N PRO A 303 13.39 -3.15 -16.27
CA PRO A 303 14.60 -3.93 -16.57
C PRO A 303 15.46 -4.18 -15.33
#